data_AF-A0A0M3JH63-F1
#
_entry.id   AF-A0A0M3JH63-F1
#
_cell.length_a   1.000
_cell.length_b   1.000
_cell.length_c   1.000
_cell.angle_alpha   90.00
_cell.angle_beta   90.00
_cell.angle_gamma   90.00
#
_symmetry.space_group_name_H-M   'P 1'
#
loop_
_entity.id
_entity.type
_entity.pdbx_description
1 polymer ?
#
loop_
_entity_poly.entity_id
_entity_poly.type
_entity_poly.pdbx_seq_one_letter_code
_entity_poly.pdbx_strand_id
1 'polypeptide(L)'
;MSFRPSNFYYPVSGIEAERLLKTYGNEGSFLARPSASSPSDYTLSVHRGPKITHVKIQNNGDCLDLNGGGTFASLSELVQFCVENPCQLREKDGETITMK
;
A
#
# COMPACT_ATOMS: atom_id res chain seq x y z
N MET A 1 -10.99 -19.39 0.31
CA MET A 1 -11.45 -18.42 -0.69
C MET A 1 -10.36 -17.39 -0.84
N SER A 2 -9.63 -17.36 -1.96
CA SER A 2 -8.55 -16.39 -2.18
C SER A 2 -9.17 -15.01 -2.32
N PHE A 3 -8.90 -14.12 -1.35
CA PHE A 3 -9.18 -12.70 -1.46
C PHE A 3 -8.37 -12.19 -2.66
N ARG A 4 -9.01 -12.02 -3.81
CA ARG A 4 -8.45 -11.25 -4.92
C ARG A 4 -9.02 -9.85 -4.78
N PRO A 5 -8.31 -8.91 -4.12
CA PRO A 5 -8.77 -7.53 -4.05
C PRO A 5 -8.87 -7.02 -5.48
N SER A 6 -10.08 -7.07 -6.02
CA SER A 6 -10.35 -6.72 -7.40
C SER A 6 -10.59 -5.22 -7.37
N ASN A 7 -9.58 -4.45 -7.77
CA ASN A 7 -9.60 -2.99 -7.90
C ASN A 7 -9.12 -2.17 -6.67
N PHE A 8 -7.88 -2.41 -6.23
CA PHE A 8 -7.17 -1.55 -5.27
C PHE A 8 -6.20 -0.56 -5.92
N TYR A 9 -5.99 -0.62 -7.24
CA TYR A 9 -5.07 0.26 -7.96
C TYR A 9 -5.80 1.45 -8.58
N TYR A 10 -5.35 2.67 -8.29
CA TYR A 10 -5.94 3.91 -8.79
C TYR A 10 -4.84 4.84 -9.30
N PRO A 11 -4.91 5.34 -10.55
CA PRO A 11 -3.94 6.27 -11.12
C PRO A 11 -4.17 7.70 -10.59
N VAL A 12 -3.98 7.90 -9.28
CA VAL A 12 -4.23 9.16 -8.57
C VAL A 12 -2.98 9.68 -7.89
N SER A 13 -2.96 10.98 -7.56
CA SER A 13 -1.89 11.61 -6.78
C SER A 13 -1.93 11.17 -5.30
N GLY A 14 -0.88 11.51 -4.54
CA GLY A 14 -0.88 11.31 -3.08
C GLY A 14 -2.00 12.07 -2.39
N ILE A 15 -2.24 13.32 -2.80
CA ILE A 15 -3.28 14.19 -2.25
C ILE A 15 -4.67 13.62 -2.55
N GLU A 16 -4.89 13.15 -3.77
CA GLU A 16 -6.17 12.54 -4.16
C GLU A 16 -6.39 11.23 -3.42
N ALA A 17 -5.35 10.43 -3.23
CA ALA A 17 -5.42 9.21 -2.44
C ALA A 17 -5.82 9.49 -0.98
N GLU A 18 -5.22 10.49 -0.34
CA GLU A 18 -5.60 10.91 1.01
C GLU A 18 -7.06 11.35 1.06
N ARG A 19 -7.49 12.17 0.09
CA ARG A 19 -8.87 12.64 0.00
C ARG A 19 -9.84 11.47 -0.16
N LEU A 20 -9.56 10.53 -1.05
CA LEU A 20 -10.40 9.35 -1.27
C LEU A 20 -10.50 8.49 -0.01
N LEU A 21 -9.36 8.19 0.63
CA LEU A 21 -9.31 7.39 1.84
C LEU A 21 -10.02 8.06 3.01
N LYS A 22 -9.89 9.38 3.20
CA LYS A 22 -10.59 10.13 4.25
C LYS A 22 -12.09 10.26 4.00
N THR A 23 -12.51 10.30 2.73
CA THR A 23 -13.92 10.53 2.36
C THR A 23 -14.72 9.22 2.33
N TYR A 24 -14.12 8.14 1.82
CA TYR A 24 -14.81 6.88 1.53
C TYR A 24 -14.21 5.67 2.25
N GLY A 25 -12.99 5.78 2.77
CA GLY A 25 -12.31 4.72 3.48
C GLY A 25 -12.58 4.74 4.99
N ASN A 26 -12.29 3.61 5.63
CA ASN A 26 -12.25 3.46 7.08
C ASN A 26 -10.83 3.08 7.51
N GLU A 27 -10.58 2.95 8.82
CA GLU A 27 -9.32 2.40 9.31
C GLU A 27 -9.04 1.01 8.72
N GLY A 28 -7.88 0.86 8.09
CA GLY A 28 -7.45 -0.31 7.34
C GLY A 28 -7.69 -0.23 5.83
N SER A 29 -8.52 0.71 5.34
CA SER A 29 -8.70 0.92 3.91
C SER A 29 -7.41 1.37 3.24
N PHE A 30 -7.17 0.87 2.04
CA PHE A 30 -5.94 1.14 1.31
C PHE A 30 -6.18 1.25 -0.20
N LEU A 31 -5.20 1.84 -0.88
CA LEU A 31 -5.11 1.81 -2.34
C LEU A 31 -3.65 1.87 -2.80
N ALA A 32 -3.35 1.23 -3.91
CA ALA A 32 -2.10 1.38 -4.63
C ALA A 32 -2.23 2.44 -5.72
N ARG A 33 -1.16 3.18 -5.97
CA ARG A 33 -1.09 4.23 -6.99
C ARG A 33 0.31 4.34 -7.60
N PRO A 34 0.49 4.97 -8.77
CA PRO A 34 1.81 5.37 -9.26
C PRO A 34 2.55 6.21 -8.22
N SER A 35 3.86 6.04 -8.13
CA SER A 35 4.70 6.93 -7.32
C SER A 35 4.97 8.23 -8.07
N ALA A 36 4.59 9.36 -7.47
CA ALA A 36 4.83 10.68 -8.06
C ALA A 36 6.33 11.05 -8.07
N SER A 37 7.11 10.50 -7.14
CA SER A 37 8.55 10.79 -7.02
C SER A 37 9.43 9.85 -7.84
N SER A 38 8.90 8.75 -8.35
CA SER A 38 9.68 7.74 -9.07
C SER A 38 8.78 7.03 -10.10
N PRO A 39 8.90 7.34 -11.41
CA PRO A 39 7.93 6.91 -12.42
C PRO A 39 7.77 5.40 -12.57
N SER A 40 8.80 4.62 -12.25
CA SER A 40 8.80 3.16 -12.30
C SER A 40 8.15 2.53 -11.05
N ASP A 41 8.07 3.28 -9.96
CA ASP A 41 7.68 2.77 -8.64
C ASP A 41 6.19 2.97 -8.36
N TYR A 42 5.70 2.27 -7.34
CA TYR A 42 4.35 2.41 -6.83
C TYR A 42 4.37 2.99 -5.41
N THR A 43 3.19 3.39 -4.95
CA THR A 43 2.98 3.80 -3.56
C THR A 43 1.69 3.19 -3.06
N LEU A 44 1.76 2.53 -1.90
CA LEU A 44 0.61 2.03 -1.16
C LEU A 44 0.20 3.09 -0.15
N SER A 45 -1.04 3.58 -0.26
CA SER A 45 -1.60 4.55 0.67
C SER A 45 -2.59 3.83 1.59
N VAL A 46 -2.43 3.97 2.90
CA VAL A 46 -3.22 3.23 3.90
C VAL A 46 -3.82 4.20 4.91
N HIS A 47 -5.12 4.05 5.18
CA HIS A 47 -5.84 4.79 6.20
C HIS A 47 -5.64 4.14 7.56
N ARG A 48 -4.93 4.81 8.47
CA ARG A 48 -4.58 4.27 9.79
C ARG A 48 -5.44 4.79 10.93
N GLY A 49 -6.56 5.45 10.62
CA GLY A 49 -7.43 6.10 11.60
C GLY A 49 -7.18 7.60 11.59
N PRO A 50 -6.29 8.15 12.44
CA PRO A 50 -6.06 9.58 12.51
C PRO A 50 -5.21 10.14 11.35
N LYS A 51 -4.51 9.26 10.62
CA LYS A 51 -3.59 9.66 9.54
C LYS A 51 -3.63 8.69 8.35
N ILE A 52 -3.17 9.18 7.21
CA ILE A 52 -2.87 8.37 6.03
C ILE A 52 -1.36 8.18 5.96
N THR A 53 -0.90 6.95 5.80
CA THR A 53 0.51 6.63 5.58
C THR A 53 0.73 6.24 4.13
N HIS A 54 1.85 6.66 3.56
CA HIS A 54 2.28 6.30 2.22
C HIS A 54 3.55 5.44 2.28
N VAL A 55 3.44 4.20 1.83
CA VAL A 55 4.55 3.25 1.77
C VAL A 55 5.02 3.15 0.33
N LYS A 56 6.31 3.41 0.09
CA LYS A 56 6.90 3.28 -1.24
C LYS A 56 7.09 1.80 -1.57
N ILE A 57 6.76 1.43 -2.81
CA ILE A 57 7.01 0.11 -3.38
C ILE A 57 7.98 0.32 -4.53
N GLN A 58 9.20 -0.20 -4.41
CA GLN A 58 10.19 -0.09 -5.48
C GLN A 58 9.93 -1.16 -6.52
N ASN A 59 9.99 -0.78 -7.80
CA ASN A 59 9.87 -1.72 -8.91
C ASN A 59 11.21 -1.85 -9.62
N ASN A 60 11.85 -3.00 -9.47
CA ASN A 60 13.16 -3.26 -10.06
C ASN A 60 13.07 -3.89 -11.46
N GLY A 61 11.87 -4.05 -12.03
CA GLY A 61 11.63 -4.66 -13.34
C GLY A 61 11.24 -6.14 -13.25
N ASP A 62 11.89 -6.91 -12.38
CA ASP A 62 11.59 -8.33 -12.15
C ASP A 62 10.70 -8.57 -10.92
N CYS A 63 10.80 -7.70 -9.92
CA CYS A 63 10.08 -7.83 -8.66
C CYS A 63 9.76 -6.46 -8.02
N LEU A 64 8.79 -6.49 -7.12
CA LEU A 64 8.37 -5.37 -6.29
C LEU A 64 8.95 -5.54 -4.89
N ASP A 65 9.69 -4.54 -4.42
CA ASP A 65 10.25 -4.51 -3.07
C ASP A 65 9.49 -3.54 -2.17
N LEU A 66 9.15 -4.01 -0.98
CA LEU A 66 8.50 -3.22 0.08
C LEU A 66 9.52 -2.85 1.17
N ASN A 67 10.60 -2.15 0.84
CA ASN A 67 11.60 -1.53 1.73
C ASN A 67 11.69 -2.12 3.16
N GLY A 68 11.95 -3.43 3.27
CA GLY A 68 12.11 -4.14 4.55
C GLY A 68 11.05 -5.20 4.91
N GLY A 69 10.00 -5.39 4.10
CA GLY A 69 8.97 -6.43 4.31
C GLY A 69 9.06 -7.65 3.38
N GLY A 70 9.77 -7.55 2.25
CA GLY A 70 9.94 -8.65 1.28
C GLY A 70 9.89 -8.19 -0.19
N THR A 71 10.17 -9.14 -1.09
CA THR A 71 10.06 -8.99 -2.55
C THR A 71 8.94 -9.86 -3.10
N PHE A 72 8.18 -9.31 -4.06
CA PHE A 72 6.96 -9.91 -4.59
C PHE A 72 6.94 -9.85 -6.12
N ALA A 73 6.28 -10.80 -6.81
CA ALA A 73 6.22 -10.77 -8.27
C ALA A 73 5.14 -9.81 -8.80
N SER A 74 4.15 -9.46 -7.98
CA SER A 74 3.08 -8.53 -8.37
C SER A 74 2.51 -7.72 -7.20
N LEU A 75 1.85 -6.60 -7.51
CA LEU A 75 1.16 -5.78 -6.51
C LEU A 75 0.10 -6.57 -5.75
N SER A 76 -0.54 -7.54 -6.42
CA SER A 76 -1.58 -8.37 -5.80
C SER A 76 -1.00 -9.28 -4.72
N GLU A 77 0.13 -9.93 -4.99
CA GLU A 77 0.82 -10.77 -4.00
C GLU A 77 1.35 -9.94 -2.83
N LEU A 78 1.93 -8.77 -3.12
CA LEU A 78 2.38 -7.84 -2.09
C LEU A 78 1.24 -7.44 -1.16
N VAL A 79 0.11 -7.00 -1.73
CA VAL A 79 -1.07 -6.60 -0.94
C VAL A 79 -1.64 -7.78 -0.16
N GLN A 80 -1.73 -8.96 -0.77
CA GLN A 80 -2.20 -10.16 -0.08
C GLN A 80 -1.31 -10.47 1.13
N PHE A 81 0.00 -10.47 0.95
CA PHE A 81 0.95 -10.68 2.03
C PHE A 81 0.78 -9.65 3.15
N CYS A 82 0.57 -8.37 2.80
CA CYS A 82 0.38 -7.30 3.77
C CYS A 82 -0.92 -7.44 4.58
N VAL A 83 -2.00 -7.91 3.95
CA VAL A 83 -3.28 -8.20 4.63
C VAL A 83 -3.16 -9.44 5.52
N GLU A 84 -2.45 -10.48 5.08
CA GLU A 84 -2.24 -11.71 5.84
C GLU A 84 -1.21 -11.54 6.97
N ASN A 85 -0.25 -10.62 6.83
CA ASN A 85 0.88 -10.41 7.75
C ASN A 85 1.02 -8.94 8.17
N PRO A 86 0.04 -8.37 8.89
CA PRO A 86 0.05 -6.94 9.28
C PRO A 86 1.29 -6.56 10.11
N CYS A 87 1.85 -7.49 10.89
CA CYS A 87 3.03 -7.26 11.75
C CYS A 87 4.33 -6.92 10.99
N GLN A 88 4.41 -7.20 9.69
CA GLN A 88 5.61 -6.97 8.87
C GLN A 88 5.65 -5.54 8.29
N LEU A 89 4.51 -4.89 8.12
CA LEU A 89 4.44 -3.49 7.69
C LEU A 89 4.64 -2.58 8.90
N ARG A 90 5.85 -2.05 9.03
CA ARG A 90 6.21 -1.16 10.14
C ARG A 90 6.65 0.20 9.63
N GLU A 91 6.08 1.26 10.18
CA GLU A 91 6.63 2.60 9.97
C GLU A 91 7.98 2.76 10.68
N LYS A 92 8.71 3.83 10.34
CA LYS A 92 9.98 4.18 11.00
C LYS A 92 9.84 4.32 12.52
N ASP A 93 8.65 4.71 12.98
CA ASP A 93 8.33 4.87 14.41
C ASP A 93 7.95 3.56 15.12
N GLY A 94 7.95 2.42 14.42
CA GLY A 94 7.67 1.10 15.02
C GLY A 94 6.18 0.71 15.04
N GLU A 95 5.27 1.58 14.61
CA GLU A 95 3.83 1.32 14.62
C GLU A 95 3.42 0.38 13.46
N THR A 96 2.52 -0.58 13.77
CA THR A 96 2.08 -1.62 12.83
C THR A 96 0.96 -1.11 11.92
N ILE A 97 1.09 -1.29 10.61
CA ILE A 97 0.07 -0.90 9.63
C ILE A 97 -0.83 -2.12 9.38
N THR A 98 -2.11 -2.02 9.75
CA THR A 98 -3.11 -3.05 9.44
C THR A 98 -3.88 -2.65 8.19
N MET A 99 -4.07 -3.59 7.27
CA MET A 99 -4.89 -3.43 6.06
C MET A 99 -6.10 -4.37 6.15
N LYS A 100 -7.26 -3.91 5.68
CA LYS A 100 -8.54 -4.64 5.75
C LYS A 100 -9.30 -4.57 4.44
#